data_AF-A0A3D0P648-F1
#
_entry.id   AF-A0A3D0P648-F1
#
_cell.length_a   1.000
_cell.length_b   1.000
_cell.length_c   1.000
_cell.angle_alpha   90.00
_cell.angle_beta   90.00
_cell.angle_gamma   90.00
#
_symmetry.space_group_name_H-M   'P 1'
#
loop_
_entity.id
_entity.type
_entity.pdbx_description
1 polymer ?
#
loop_
_entity_poly.entity_id
_entity_poly.type
_entity_poly.pdbx_seq_one_letter_code
_entity_poly.pdbx_strand_id
1 'polypeptide(L)'
;KGDTIGMFQVESRAQINFLPRSKPQCFYDVVVQVAIIRPGPIVGKMLSHYIRRRQGLEEIDHIHPWLESTLKRTLGVPLFQEQLLRMSMIMAGFTGGQAEELRRAMGFKRADKRLAKIEK
;
A
#
# COMPACT_ATOMS: atom_id res chain seq x y z
N LYS A 1 -7.06 11.42 19.63
CA LYS A 1 -8.54 11.43 19.52
C LYS A 1 -8.89 11.47 18.03
N GLY A 2 -10.05 10.97 17.60
CA GLY A 2 -10.46 10.93 16.19
C GLY A 2 -11.40 12.08 15.80
N ASP A 3 -11.16 13.28 16.33
CA ASP A 3 -12.07 14.42 16.16
C ASP A 3 -11.77 15.13 14.83
N THR A 4 -12.35 14.63 13.75
CA THR A 4 -12.01 15.02 12.38
C THR A 4 -13.23 15.29 11.50
N ILE A 5 -14.39 15.54 12.12
CA ILE A 5 -15.61 15.91 11.39
C ILE A 5 -15.39 17.25 10.68
N GLY A 6 -15.72 17.32 9.38
CA GLY A 6 -15.49 18.49 8.54
C GLY A 6 -14.05 18.65 8.05
N MET A 7 -13.16 17.69 8.36
CA MET A 7 -11.81 17.67 7.80
C MET A 7 -11.76 16.82 6.53
N PHE A 8 -11.34 17.45 5.45
CA PHE A 8 -11.22 16.83 4.14
C PHE A 8 -10.45 15.49 4.19
N GLN A 9 -10.99 14.46 3.53
CA GLN A 9 -10.45 13.10 3.39
C GLN A 9 -10.39 12.24 4.66
N VAL A 10 -10.54 12.80 5.86
CA VAL A 10 -10.37 12.07 7.14
C VAL A 10 -11.61 12.10 8.04
N GLU A 11 -12.76 12.55 7.54
CA GLU A 11 -14.01 12.70 8.30
C GLU A 11 -14.92 11.47 8.32
N SER A 12 -14.67 10.45 7.49
CA SER A 12 -15.54 9.28 7.42
C SER A 12 -15.44 8.43 8.70
N ARG A 13 -16.49 7.66 9.02
CA ARG A 13 -16.50 6.81 10.23
C ARG A 13 -15.33 5.82 10.28
N ALA A 14 -14.94 5.27 9.13
CA ALA A 14 -13.79 4.39 9.04
C ALA A 14 -12.47 5.13 9.31
N GLN A 15 -12.34 6.37 8.81
CA GLN A 15 -11.17 7.22 9.05
C GLN A 15 -11.06 7.64 10.52
N ILE A 16 -12.16 8.13 11.09
CA ILE A 16 -12.27 8.52 12.50
C ILE A 16 -11.86 7.36 13.42
N ASN A 17 -12.36 6.14 13.16
CA ASN A 17 -12.04 4.96 13.96
C ASN A 17 -10.60 4.46 13.77
N PHE A 18 -9.96 4.80 12.64
CA PHE A 18 -8.58 4.42 12.35
C PHE A 18 -7.56 5.29 13.10
N LEU A 19 -7.86 6.58 13.29
CA LEU A 19 -6.93 7.55 13.89
C LEU A 19 -6.42 7.18 15.29
N PRO A 20 -7.26 6.74 16.25
CA PRO A 20 -6.78 6.33 17.57
C PRO A 20 -5.80 5.15 17.52
N ARG A 21 -5.93 4.28 16.50
CA ARG A 21 -5.10 3.09 16.34
C ARG A 21 -3.79 3.39 15.64
N SER A 22 -3.82 4.20 14.59
CA SER A 22 -2.66 4.53 13.76
C SER A 22 -1.77 5.62 14.35
N LYS A 23 -2.32 6.51 15.19
CA LYS A 23 -1.61 7.60 15.87
C LYS A 23 -0.60 8.31 14.93
N PRO A 24 -1.09 8.95 13.84
CA PRO A 24 -0.21 9.63 12.89
C PRO A 24 0.72 10.63 13.61
N GLN A 25 2.01 10.59 13.28
CA GLN A 25 3.08 11.42 13.85
C GLN A 25 3.59 12.45 12.84
N CYS A 26 3.41 12.18 11.55
CA CYS A 26 3.82 13.04 10.46
C CYS A 26 2.75 13.09 9.36
N PHE A 27 2.87 14.07 8.45
CA PHE A 27 1.96 14.21 7.32
C PHE A 27 1.85 12.94 6.47
N TYR A 28 2.96 12.21 6.30
CA TYR A 28 2.95 10.99 5.50
C TYR A 28 2.08 9.87 6.09
N ASP A 29 1.88 9.84 7.40
CA ASP A 29 0.99 8.88 8.04
C ASP A 29 -0.47 9.11 7.65
N VAL A 30 -0.85 10.37 7.44
CA VAL A 30 -2.18 10.75 6.93
C VAL A 30 -2.33 10.32 5.47
N VAL A 31 -1.27 10.43 4.66
CA VAL A 31 -1.26 9.92 3.28
C VAL A 31 -1.50 8.41 3.25
N VAL A 32 -0.82 7.65 4.13
CA VAL A 32 -1.03 6.20 4.27
C VAL A 32 -2.46 5.90 4.72
N GLN A 33 -2.98 6.64 5.70
CA GLN A 33 -4.35 6.50 6.18
C GLN A 33 -5.38 6.66 5.05
N VAL A 34 -5.27 7.71 4.24
CA VAL A 34 -6.19 7.97 3.13
C VAL A 34 -6.10 6.87 2.06
N ALA A 35 -4.93 6.29 1.85
CA ALA A 35 -4.72 5.23 0.87
C ALA A 35 -5.20 3.84 1.37
N ILE A 36 -5.04 3.53 2.65
CA ILE A 36 -5.32 2.19 3.20
C ILE A 36 -6.79 1.95 3.55
N ILE A 37 -7.56 3.01 3.83
CA ILE A 37 -9.01 2.91 4.09
C ILE A 37 -9.77 2.89 2.76
N ARG A 38 -9.61 1.78 2.02
CA ARG A 38 -10.26 1.53 0.72
C ARG A 38 -10.61 0.04 0.59
N PRO A 39 -11.63 -0.34 -0.21
CA PRO A 39 -12.05 -1.73 -0.33
C PRO A 39 -10.92 -2.72 -0.67
N GLY A 40 -10.05 -2.38 -1.64
CA GLY A 40 -8.94 -3.25 -2.05
C GLY A 40 -7.98 -3.62 -0.91
N PRO A 41 -7.32 -2.63 -0.26
CA PRO A 41 -6.44 -2.89 0.87
C PRO A 41 -7.12 -3.57 2.07
N ILE A 42 -8.40 -3.28 2.33
CA ILE A 42 -9.17 -3.92 3.41
C ILE A 42 -9.37 -5.40 3.11
N VAL A 43 -9.82 -5.74 1.90
CA VAL A 43 -10.00 -7.14 1.46
C VAL A 43 -8.65 -7.88 1.46
N GLY A 44 -7.57 -7.22 1.06
CA GLY A 44 -6.20 -7.75 1.11
C GLY A 44 -5.60 -7.85 2.52
N LYS A 45 -6.37 -7.61 3.59
CA LYS A 45 -5.93 -7.62 5.00
C LYS A 45 -4.76 -6.68 5.33
N MET A 46 -4.41 -5.77 4.42
CA MET A 46 -3.26 -4.86 4.53
C MET A 46 -3.38 -3.91 5.71
N LEU A 47 -4.61 -3.44 5.98
CA LEU A 47 -4.94 -2.56 7.11
C LEU A 47 -4.47 -3.15 8.45
N SER A 48 -4.68 -4.46 8.63
CA SER A 48 -4.40 -5.13 9.90
C SER A 48 -2.90 -5.24 10.16
N HIS A 49 -2.10 -5.57 9.14
CA HIS A 49 -0.64 -5.62 9.21
C HIS A 49 -0.06 -4.23 9.48
N TYR A 50 -0.51 -3.21 8.74
CA TYR A 50 -0.03 -1.84 8.96
C TYR A 50 -0.25 -1.37 10.40
N ILE A 51 -1.45 -1.57 10.95
CA ILE A 51 -1.75 -1.16 12.33
C ILE A 51 -0.92 -1.93 13.35
N ARG A 52 -0.80 -3.26 13.22
CA ARG A 52 -0.01 -4.06 14.18
C ARG A 52 1.46 -3.64 14.17
N ARG A 53 2.05 -3.45 12.98
CA ARG A 53 3.43 -2.97 12.83
C ARG A 53 3.60 -1.57 13.40
N ARG A 54 2.65 -0.67 13.13
CA ARG A 54 2.67 0.70 13.68
C ARG A 54 2.60 0.74 15.21
N GLN A 55 1.93 -0.25 15.80
CA GLN A 55 1.78 -0.40 17.25
C GLN A 55 2.91 -1.22 17.90
N GLY A 56 3.88 -1.70 17.12
CA GLY A 56 4.95 -2.58 17.61
C GLY A 56 4.46 -3.98 18.01
N LEU A 57 3.29 -4.39 17.53
CA LEU A 57 2.70 -5.72 17.79
C LEU A 57 3.08 -6.77 16.74
N GLU A 58 3.74 -6.35 15.66
CA GLU A 58 4.23 -7.19 14.57
C GLU A 58 5.52 -6.56 14.05
N GLU A 59 6.55 -7.39 13.81
CA GLU A 59 7.79 -6.92 13.19
C GLU A 59 7.54 -6.45 11.75
N ILE A 60 8.34 -5.48 11.31
CA ILE A 60 8.21 -4.96 9.96
C ILE A 60 8.81 -5.96 8.97
N ASP A 61 7.95 -6.59 8.17
CA ASP A 61 8.35 -7.44 7.06
C ASP A 61 8.29 -6.67 5.73
N HIS A 62 9.45 -6.52 5.09
CA HIS A 62 9.64 -5.88 3.79
C HIS A 62 9.56 -6.87 2.60
N ILE A 63 9.18 -8.13 2.83
CA ILE A 63 9.11 -9.23 1.86
C ILE A 63 10.51 -9.70 1.42
N HIS A 64 11.39 -8.76 1.07
CA HIS A 64 12.78 -9.01 0.69
C HIS A 64 13.67 -7.80 1.06
N PRO A 65 14.95 -7.98 1.46
CA PRO A 65 15.84 -6.88 1.84
C PRO A 65 15.95 -5.76 0.79
N TRP A 66 15.93 -6.10 -0.50
CA TRP A 66 16.02 -5.11 -1.59
C TRP A 66 14.81 -4.16 -1.65
N LEU A 67 13.69 -4.54 -1.04
CA LEU A 67 12.46 -3.74 -1.02
C LEU A 67 12.34 -2.83 0.20
N GLU A 68 13.28 -2.89 1.16
CA GLU A 68 13.24 -2.05 2.36
C GLU A 68 13.11 -0.56 1.97
N SER A 69 13.97 -0.07 1.07
CA SER A 69 13.93 1.33 0.63
C SER A 69 12.58 1.75 0.02
N THR A 70 11.86 0.80 -0.57
CA THR A 70 10.56 1.03 -1.24
C THR A 70 9.39 0.95 -0.25
N LEU A 71 9.45 0.04 0.72
CA LEU A 71 8.32 -0.29 1.60
C LEU A 71 8.47 0.25 3.03
N LYS A 72 9.64 0.77 3.42
CA LYS A 72 9.91 1.28 4.78
C LYS A 72 8.89 2.29 5.26
N ARG A 73 8.53 3.25 4.40
CA ARG A 73 7.58 4.32 4.76
C ARG A 73 6.14 3.83 4.95
N THR A 74 5.81 2.66 4.41
CA THR A 74 4.50 2.01 4.57
C THR A 74 4.58 0.78 5.49
N LEU A 75 5.64 0.68 6.30
CA LEU A 75 5.87 -0.43 7.23
C LEU A 75 5.79 -1.80 6.54
N GLY A 76 6.38 -1.92 5.35
CA GLY A 76 6.41 -3.19 4.61
C GLY A 76 5.14 -3.49 3.81
N VAL A 77 4.12 -2.64 3.87
CA VAL A 77 2.84 -2.85 3.17
C VAL A 77 2.87 -2.18 1.78
N PRO A 78 2.75 -2.91 0.65
CA PRO A 78 2.80 -2.33 -0.69
C PRO A 78 1.48 -1.64 -1.05
N LEU A 79 1.35 -0.35 -0.72
CA LEU A 79 0.08 0.36 -0.74
C LEU A 79 -0.12 1.24 -1.99
N PHE A 80 0.96 1.79 -2.52
CA PHE A 80 0.94 2.74 -3.63
C PHE A 80 1.30 2.08 -4.96
N GLN A 81 0.78 2.61 -6.08
CA GLN A 81 1.07 2.06 -7.40
C GLN A 81 2.56 2.20 -7.75
N GLU A 82 3.17 3.30 -7.35
CA GLU A 82 4.59 3.59 -7.52
C GLU A 82 5.47 2.58 -6.77
N GLN A 83 5.00 2.06 -5.64
CA GLN A 83 5.69 0.98 -4.93
C GLN A 83 5.63 -0.31 -5.73
N LEU A 84 4.48 -0.66 -6.30
CA LEU A 84 4.33 -1.86 -7.14
C LEU A 84 5.21 -1.78 -8.39
N LEU A 85 5.27 -0.61 -9.04
CA LEU A 85 6.17 -0.35 -10.16
C LEU A 85 7.63 -0.50 -9.73
N ARG A 86 8.02 0.10 -8.60
CA ARG A 86 9.40 0.00 -8.12
C ARG A 86 9.78 -1.43 -7.73
N MET A 87 8.85 -2.18 -7.14
CA MET A 87 9.04 -3.59 -6.79
C MET A 87 9.28 -4.44 -8.03
N SER A 88 8.53 -4.26 -9.12
CA SER A 88 8.74 -5.04 -10.35
C SER A 88 10.08 -4.71 -11.01
N MET A 89 10.51 -3.44 -10.97
CA MET A 89 11.83 -3.05 -11.44
C MET A 89 12.96 -3.69 -10.61
N ILE A 90 12.84 -3.70 -9.28
CA ILE A 90 13.87 -4.24 -8.38
C ILE A 90 13.92 -5.78 -8.44
N MET A 91 12.75 -6.44 -8.41
CA MET A 91 12.69 -7.90 -8.24
C MET A 91 12.75 -8.65 -9.56
N ALA A 92 12.17 -8.09 -10.64
CA ALA A 92 12.11 -8.74 -11.95
C ALA A 92 13.03 -8.07 -12.99
N GLY A 93 13.79 -7.04 -12.61
CA GLY A 93 14.66 -6.32 -13.53
C GLY A 93 13.92 -5.54 -14.61
N PHE A 94 12.62 -5.27 -14.41
CA PHE A 94 11.81 -4.58 -15.41
C PHE A 94 12.31 -3.15 -15.63
N THR A 95 12.30 -2.72 -16.89
CA THR A 95 12.37 -1.30 -17.22
C THR A 95 11.11 -0.58 -16.72
N GLY A 96 11.16 0.75 -16.62
CA GLY A 96 9.98 1.54 -16.23
C GLY A 96 8.78 1.34 -17.16
N GLY A 97 9.03 1.12 -18.46
CA GLY A 97 7.99 0.81 -19.44
C GLY A 97 7.33 -0.55 -19.21
N GLN A 98 8.13 -1.60 -18.96
CA GLN A 98 7.62 -2.95 -18.64
C GLN A 98 6.84 -2.96 -17.32
N ALA A 99 7.31 -2.23 -16.31
CA ALA A 99 6.60 -2.09 -15.04
C ALA A 99 5.22 -1.45 -15.24
N GLU A 100 5.13 -0.40 -16.06
CA GLU A 100 3.86 0.26 -16.39
C GLU A 100 2.93 -0.65 -17.20
N GLU A 101 3.47 -1.44 -18.12
CA GLU A 101 2.69 -2.45 -18.86
C GLU A 101 2.11 -3.52 -17.92
N LEU A 102 2.92 -4.02 -16.98
CA LEU A 102 2.48 -4.94 -15.93
C LEU A 102 1.35 -4.31 -15.09
N ARG A 103 1.53 -3.08 -14.61
CA ARG A 103 0.51 -2.36 -13.82
C ARG A 103 -0.82 -2.25 -14.58
N ARG A 104 -0.74 -1.89 -15.87
CA ARG A 104 -1.93 -1.83 -16.74
C ARG A 104 -2.58 -3.21 -16.83
N ALA A 105 -1.83 -4.26 -17.11
CA ALA A 105 -2.35 -5.62 -17.24
C ALA A 105 -3.10 -6.09 -15.98
N MET A 106 -2.57 -5.81 -14.79
CA MET A 106 -3.18 -6.16 -13.51
C MET A 106 -4.48 -5.40 -13.21
N GLY A 107 -4.69 -4.22 -13.81
CA GLY A 107 -5.90 -3.42 -13.65
C GLY A 107 -7.13 -3.93 -14.41
N PHE A 108 -6.99 -4.95 -15.28
CA PHE A 108 -8.10 -5.49 -16.06
C PHE A 108 -8.77 -6.67 -15.36
N LYS A 109 -10.10 -6.81 -15.52
CA LYS A 109 -10.92 -7.94 -15.05
C LYS A 109 -10.46 -9.34 -15.52
N ARG A 110 -9.44 -9.44 -16.38
CA ARG A 110 -8.87 -10.68 -16.95
C ARG A 110 -7.34 -10.57 -17.04
N ALA A 111 -6.69 -10.29 -15.92
CA ALA A 111 -5.23 -10.12 -15.86
C ALA A 111 -4.48 -11.37 -16.40
N ASP A 112 -4.96 -12.57 -16.11
CA ASP A 112 -4.32 -13.85 -16.46
C ASP A 112 -3.99 -13.98 -17.95
N LYS A 113 -4.92 -13.59 -18.85
CA LYS A 113 -4.71 -13.70 -20.31
C LYS A 113 -3.69 -12.71 -20.85
N ARG A 114 -3.42 -11.61 -20.15
CA ARG A 114 -2.44 -10.59 -20.54
C ARG A 114 -1.09 -10.83 -19.89
N LEU A 115 -1.07 -11.32 -18.65
CA LEU A 115 0.17 -11.71 -17.96
C LEU A 115 0.92 -12.80 -18.74
N ALA A 116 0.20 -13.77 -19.31
CA ALA A 116 0.78 -14.79 -20.20
C ALA A 116 1.46 -14.24 -21.47
N LYS A 117 1.24 -12.95 -21.83
CA LYS A 117 1.94 -12.31 -22.94
C LYS A 117 3.24 -11.62 -22.52
N ILE A 118 3.40 -11.32 -21.23
CA ILE A 118 4.58 -10.66 -20.64
C ILE A 118 5.66 -11.70 -20.28
N GLU A 119 5.27 -12.97 -20.11
CA GLU A 119 6.19 -14.10 -19.84
C GLU A 119 7.00 -14.60 -21.05
N LYS A 120 6.96 -13.89 -22.20
CA LYS A 120 7.76 -14.21 -23.40
C LYS A 120 8.98 -13.31 -23.53
#